data_AF-A0A158I1W1-F1
#
_entry.id   AF-A0A158I1W1-F1
#
_cell.length_a   1.000
_cell.length_b   1.000
_cell.length_c   1.000
_cell.angle_alpha   90.00
_cell.angle_beta   90.00
_cell.angle_gamma   90.00
#
_symmetry.space_group_name_H-M   'P 1'
#
loop_
_entity.id
_entity.type
_entity.pdbx_description
1 polymer ?
#
loop_
_entity_poly.entity_id
_entity_poly.type
_entity_poly.pdbx_seq_one_letter_code
_entity_poly.pdbx_strand_id
1 'polypeptide(L)'
;MNEAVPTIVRRYRAGGVLTWAILHQIEADVLAEVAATGKYSYRLLNMLRASPALGYPKDDRPVSFEGHDFVPPVFGAIDDAWRRVD
;
A
#
# COMPACT_ATOMS: atom_id res chain seq x y z
N MET A 1 -7.45 -9.31 4.87
CA MET A 1 -7.06 -8.37 3.80
C MET A 1 -7.16 -8.98 2.40
N ASN A 2 -7.92 -10.07 2.17
CA ASN A 2 -7.54 -10.99 1.09
C ASN A 2 -8.02 -10.66 -0.34
N GLU A 3 -8.93 -9.70 -0.57
CA GLU A 3 -9.42 -9.36 -1.93
C GLU A 3 -9.42 -7.85 -2.27
N ALA A 4 -9.36 -6.97 -1.27
CA ALA A 4 -9.35 -5.52 -1.47
C ALA A 4 -8.07 -5.06 -2.19
N VAL A 5 -6.92 -5.54 -1.73
CA VAL A 5 -5.60 -5.10 -2.22
C VAL A 5 -5.43 -5.38 -3.72
N PRO A 6 -5.64 -6.61 -4.24
CA PRO A 6 -5.47 -6.88 -5.67
C PRO A 6 -6.48 -6.12 -6.56
N THR A 7 -7.67 -5.84 -6.04
CA THR A 7 -8.72 -5.11 -6.78
C THR A 7 -8.36 -3.63 -6.92
N ILE A 8 -7.92 -2.99 -5.84
CA ILE A 8 -7.48 -1.59 -5.84
C ILE A 8 -6.23 -1.47 -6.70
N VAL A 9 -5.22 -2.32 -6.49
CA VAL A 9 -3.96 -2.31 -7.23
C VAL A 9 -4.18 -2.38 -8.76
N ARG A 10 -5.09 -3.23 -9.25
CA ARG A 10 -5.42 -3.31 -10.69
C ARG A 10 -5.93 -1.99 -11.28
N ARG A 11 -6.64 -1.17 -10.51
CA ARG A 11 -7.13 0.15 -10.98
C ARG A 11 -5.96 1.10 -11.24
N TYR A 12 -4.91 1.03 -10.42
CA TYR A 12 -3.72 1.86 -10.55
C TYR A 12 -2.70 1.30 -11.54
N ARG A 13 -2.66 -0.02 -11.74
CA ARG A 13 -1.78 -0.72 -12.70
C ARG A 13 -1.91 -0.21 -14.13
N ALA A 14 -3.10 0.23 -14.53
CA ALA A 14 -3.34 0.83 -15.85
C ALA A 14 -2.46 2.06 -16.14
N GLY A 15 -1.89 2.71 -15.11
CA GLY A 15 -1.00 3.87 -15.21
C GLY A 15 0.49 3.56 -15.41
N GLY A 16 0.92 2.28 -15.43
CA GLY A 16 2.31 1.91 -15.75
C GLY A 16 3.16 1.50 -14.54
N VAL A 17 4.08 2.37 -14.08
CA VAL A 17 5.08 2.04 -13.04
C VAL A 17 4.52 2.33 -11.64
N LEU A 18 4.83 1.48 -10.66
CA LEU A 18 4.51 1.75 -9.25
C LEU A 18 5.44 2.85 -8.71
N THR A 19 4.90 4.05 -8.51
CA THR A 19 5.61 5.18 -7.88
C THR A 19 5.24 5.31 -6.41
N TRP A 20 6.04 6.06 -5.63
CA TRP A 20 5.74 6.31 -4.22
C TRP A 20 4.39 7.04 -4.03
N ALA A 21 4.07 7.99 -4.91
CA ALA A 21 2.76 8.65 -4.92
C ALA A 21 1.62 7.64 -5.11
N ILE A 22 1.75 6.72 -6.08
CA ILE A 22 0.75 5.67 -6.33
C ILE A 22 0.67 4.70 -5.15
N LEU A 23 1.81 4.30 -4.57
CA LEU A 23 1.87 3.40 -3.42
C LEU A 23 1.08 3.97 -2.22
N HIS A 24 1.31 5.25 -1.90
CA HIS A 24 0.59 5.92 -0.81
C HIS A 24 -0.90 6.11 -1.12
N GLN A 25 -1.26 6.32 -2.38
CA GLN A 25 -2.66 6.40 -2.78
C GLN A 25 -3.37 5.04 -2.61
N ILE A 26 -2.73 3.95 -3.05
CA ILE A 26 -3.25 2.59 -2.85
C ILE A 26 -3.36 2.27 -1.36
N GLU A 27 -2.37 2.65 -0.55
CA GLU A 27 -2.43 2.49 0.91
C GLU A 27 -3.67 3.16 1.50
N ALA A 28 -3.93 4.42 1.15
CA ALA A 28 -5.09 5.16 1.66
C ALA A 28 -6.41 4.47 1.27
N ASP A 29 -6.53 4.04 0.01
CA ASP A 29 -7.72 3.35 -0.51
C ASP A 29 -7.93 2.00 0.18
N VAL A 30 -6.86 1.22 0.36
CA VAL A 30 -6.91 -0.07 1.06
C VAL A 30 -7.35 0.13 2.50
N LEU A 31 -6.77 1.11 3.21
CA LEU A 31 -7.14 1.39 4.59
C LEU A 31 -8.59 1.87 4.71
N ALA A 32 -9.08 2.67 3.76
CA ALA A 32 -10.47 3.12 3.71
C ALA A 32 -11.43 1.94 3.48
N GLU A 33 -11.14 1.06 2.53
CA GLU A 33 -11.96 -0.11 2.23
C GLU A 33 -11.99 -1.10 3.41
N VAL A 34 -10.83 -1.35 4.02
CA VAL A 34 -10.72 -2.23 5.18
C VAL A 34 -11.45 -1.63 6.40
N ALA A 35 -11.35 -0.32 6.64
CA ALA A 35 -12.10 0.36 7.68
C ALA A 35 -13.62 0.27 7.45
N ALA A 36 -14.07 0.43 6.20
CA ALA A 36 -15.48 0.31 5.83
C ALA A 36 -16.04 -1.10 6.06
N THR A 37 -15.21 -2.15 5.99
CA THR A 37 -15.67 -3.52 6.28
C THR A 37 -16.00 -3.75 7.77
N GLY A 38 -15.55 -2.88 8.68
CA GLY A 38 -15.76 -3.02 10.13
C GLY A 38 -15.08 -4.24 10.77
N LYS A 39 -14.37 -5.08 10.00
CA LYS A 39 -13.74 -6.31 10.48
C LYS A 39 -12.44 -6.09 11.25
N TYR A 40 -11.86 -4.89 11.19
CA TYR A 40 -10.57 -4.56 11.77
C TYR A 40 -10.67 -3.37 12.71
N SER A 41 -10.19 -3.54 13.95
CA SER A 41 -10.13 -2.47 14.94
C SER A 41 -9.16 -1.37 14.50
N TYR A 42 -9.46 -0.12 14.84
CA TYR A 42 -8.60 1.05 14.53
C TYR A 42 -7.13 0.88 14.98
N ARG A 43 -6.91 0.17 16.10
CA ARG A 43 -5.57 -0.18 16.59
C ARG A 43 -4.81 -1.09 15.63
N LEU A 44 -5.47 -2.08 15.04
CA LEU A 44 -4.85 -2.98 14.06
C LEU A 44 -4.58 -2.23 12.74
N LEU A 45 -5.50 -1.36 12.30
CA LEU A 45 -5.28 -0.51 11.13
C LEU A 45 -4.07 0.41 11.31
N ASN A 46 -3.90 0.99 12.50
CA ASN A 46 -2.74 1.82 12.83
C ASN A 46 -1.41 1.05 12.87
N MET A 47 -1.42 -0.27 13.12
CA MET A 47 -0.20 -1.10 13.04
C MET A 47 0.13 -1.50 11.61
N LEU A 48 -0.87 -1.55 10.72
CA LEU A 48 -0.69 -1.95 9.32
C LEU A 48 -0.20 -0.79 8.45
N ARG A 49 -0.67 0.43 8.72
CA ARG A 49 -0.28 1.63 7.95
C ARG A 49 1.21 1.92 8.08
N ALA A 50 1.80 2.43 7.00
CA ALA A 50 3.11 3.04 7.05
C ALA A 50 3.08 4.21 8.03
N SER A 51 3.95 4.15 9.04
CA SER A 51 4.09 5.26 9.96
C SER A 51 4.66 6.46 9.19
N PRO A 52 4.08 7.67 9.34
CA PRO A 52 4.65 8.89 8.76
C PRO A 52 6.10 9.13 9.21
N ALA A 53 6.49 8.55 10.35
CA ALA A 53 7.84 8.64 10.91
C ALA A 53 8.90 7.83 10.13
N LEU A 54 8.49 6.91 9.25
CA LEU A 54 9.43 6.10 8.45
C LEU A 54 10.04 6.87 7.28
N GLY A 55 9.57 8.09 7.01
CA GLY A 55 10.23 9.00 6.05
C GLY A 55 10.20 8.52 4.60
N TYR A 56 9.28 7.61 4.25
CA TYR A 56 9.13 7.14 2.87
C TYR A 56 8.82 8.31 1.93
N PRO A 57 9.43 8.34 0.72
CA PRO A 57 9.11 9.34 -0.29
C PRO A 57 7.62 9.35 -0.64
N LYS A 58 7.13 10.49 -1.15
CA LYS A 58 5.73 10.67 -1.59
C LYS A 58 5.62 11.21 -3.02
N ASP A 59 6.66 11.01 -3.81
CA ASP A 59 6.82 11.57 -5.15
C ASP A 59 6.66 10.51 -6.25
N ASP A 60 6.85 10.91 -7.50
CA ASP A 60 6.69 10.04 -8.67
C ASP A 60 7.90 9.13 -8.93
N ARG A 61 8.87 9.04 -8.02
CA ARG A 61 9.97 8.09 -8.19
C ARG A 61 9.44 6.65 -8.08
N PRO A 62 10.02 5.70 -8.85
CA PRO A 62 9.69 4.29 -8.72
C PRO A 62 9.90 3.81 -7.28
N VAL A 63 9.00 2.95 -6.81
CA VAL A 63 9.13 2.34 -5.49
C VAL A 63 10.36 1.42 -5.49
N SER A 64 11.21 1.61 -4.48
CA SER A 64 12.29 0.69 -4.16
C SER A 64 12.42 0.61 -2.65
N PHE A 65 12.32 -0.60 -2.10
CA PHE A 65 12.53 -0.84 -0.67
C PHE A 65 14.00 -1.15 -0.33
N GLU A 66 14.88 -1.08 -1.33
CA GLU A 66 16.31 -1.34 -1.13
C GLU A 66 16.91 -0.31 -0.15
N GLY A 67 17.62 -0.80 0.88
CA GLY A 67 18.24 0.04 1.89
C GLY A 67 17.31 0.53 3.01
N HIS A 68 16.03 0.13 3.03
CA HIS A 68 15.13 0.42 4.15
C HIS A 68 15.15 -0.69 5.21
N ASP A 69 15.49 -0.34 6.45
CA ASP A 69 15.54 -1.30 7.59
C ASP A 69 14.17 -1.90 7.96
N PHE A 70 13.07 -1.23 7.59
CA PHE A 70 11.73 -1.68 7.93
C PHE A 70 10.71 -1.32 6.84
N VAL A 71 10.10 -2.35 6.23
CA VAL A 71 9.01 -2.20 5.26
C VAL A 71 7.65 -2.44 5.96
N PRO A 72 6.74 -1.45 5.94
CA PRO A 72 5.38 -1.62 6.47
C PRO A 72 4.65 -2.81 5.81
N PRO A 73 3.89 -3.60 6.59
CA PRO A 73 3.15 -4.75 6.05
C PRO A 73 2.22 -4.39 4.88
N VAL A 74 1.58 -3.21 4.92
CA VAL A 74 0.71 -2.75 3.84
C VAL A 74 1.48 -2.49 2.54
N PHE A 75 2.70 -1.94 2.61
CA PHE A 75 3.53 -1.70 1.43
C PHE A 75 4.01 -3.01 0.80
N GLY A 76 4.45 -3.96 1.63
CA GLY A 76 4.81 -5.29 1.16
C GLY A 76 3.63 -5.99 0.47
N ALA A 77 2.42 -5.89 1.03
CA ALA A 77 1.21 -6.46 0.44
C ALA A 77 0.82 -5.79 -0.89
N ILE A 78 0.96 -4.47 -0.99
CA ILE A 78 0.67 -3.72 -2.23
C ILE A 78 1.68 -4.07 -3.31
N ASP A 79 2.97 -4.09 -2.99
CA ASP A 79 4.03 -4.40 -3.95
C ASP A 79 3.99 -5.86 -4.43
N ASP A 80 3.72 -6.80 -3.53
CA ASP A 80 3.47 -8.20 -3.91
C ASP A 80 2.23 -8.34 -4.81
N ALA A 81 1.12 -7.68 -4.47
CA ALA A 81 -0.07 -7.67 -5.31
C ALA A 81 0.22 -7.03 -6.66
N TRP A 82 0.95 -5.91 -6.70
CA TRP A 82 1.36 -5.22 -7.92
C TRP A 82 2.17 -6.16 -8.82
N ARG A 83 3.15 -6.89 -8.27
CA ARG A 83 3.95 -7.85 -9.05
C ARG A 83 3.13 -9.04 -9.59
N ARG A 84 1.98 -9.35 -8.98
CA ARG A 84 1.13 -10.49 -9.35
C ARG A 84 -0.02 -10.16 -10.30
N VAL A 85 -0.43 -8.89 -10.37
CA VAL A 85 -1.45 -8.47 -11.34
C VAL A 85 -0.75 -8.09 -12.64
N ASP A 86 -1.00 -8.87 -13.68
CA ASP A 86 -0.51 -8.63 -15.04
C ASP A 86 -1.30 -7.49 -15.70
#